data_AF-A0A7V7WGJ1-F1
#
_entry.id   AF-A0A7V7WGJ1-F1
#
_cell.length_a   1.000
_cell.length_b   1.000
_cell.length_c   1.000
_cell.angle_alpha   90.00
_cell.angle_beta   90.00
_cell.angle_gamma   90.00
#
_symmetry.space_group_name_H-M   'P 1'
#
loop_
_entity.id
_entity.type
_entity.pdbx_description
1 polymer ?
#
loop_
_entity_poly.entity_id
_entity_poly.type
_entity_poly.pdbx_seq_one_letter_code
_entity_poly.pdbx_strand_id
1 'polypeptide(L)' 'FKLLLYGADAYALGQLFYLFEIATVYVGGLLGVNPYDQPGVELGKKYIYGKLGRSGSEEFGATLARKLKDKRYVV' A
#
# COMPACT_ATOMS: atom_id res chain seq x y z
N PHE A 1 -12.58 14.81 -16.28
CA PHE A 1 -11.42 14.28 -17.03
C PHE A 1 -11.86 13.04 -17.78
N LYS A 2 -11.50 12.90 -19.07
CA LYS A 2 -11.86 11.75 -19.92
C LYS A 2 -10.65 11.30 -20.71
N LEU A 3 -10.33 10.01 -20.68
CA LEU A 3 -9.30 9.39 -21.52
C LEU A 3 -9.97 8.81 -22.77
N LEU A 4 -9.36 9.02 -23.93
CA LEU A 4 -9.78 8.44 -25.20
C LEU A 4 -8.75 7.37 -25.58
N LEU A 5 -9.24 6.14 -25.77
CA LEU A 5 -8.43 5.01 -26.21
C LEU A 5 -8.82 4.66 -27.64
N TYR A 6 -7.83 4.34 -28.46
CA TYR A 6 -8.03 3.95 -29.86
C TYR A 6 -8.66 2.55 -30.00
N GLY A 7 -8.59 1.72 -28.96
CA GLY A 7 -9.15 0.37 -28.92
C GLY A 7 -8.99 -0.27 -27.54
N ALA A 8 -9.56 -1.45 -27.35
CA ALA A 8 -9.42 -2.28 -26.15
C ALA A 8 -8.55 -3.51 -26.45
N ASP A 9 -7.32 -3.26 -26.89
CA ASP A 9 -6.32 -4.28 -27.20
C ASP A 9 -5.11 -4.18 -26.25
N ALA A 10 -4.20 -5.14 -26.35
CA ALA A 10 -3.02 -5.21 -25.50
C ALA A 10 -2.11 -3.97 -25.64
N TYR A 11 -2.08 -3.33 -26.83
CA TYR A 11 -1.25 -2.16 -27.07
C TYR A 11 -1.82 -0.93 -26.37
N ALA A 12 -3.12 -0.66 -26.56
CA ALA A 12 -3.82 0.42 -25.88
C ALA A 12 -3.81 0.23 -24.35
N LEU A 13 -3.90 -1.01 -23.88
CA LEU A 13 -3.81 -1.31 -22.45
C LEU A 13 -2.40 -1.07 -21.89
N GLY A 14 -1.35 -1.42 -22.63
CA GLY A 14 0.03 -1.13 -22.25
C GLY A 14 0.29 0.38 -22.12
N GLN A 15 -0.25 1.17 -23.05
CA GLN A 15 -0.19 2.63 -22.97
C GLN A 15 -0.92 3.16 -21.72
N LEU A 16 -2.08 2.58 -21.39
CA LEU A 16 -2.87 2.99 -20.23
C LEU A 16 -2.15 2.67 -18.91
N PHE A 17 -1.56 1.47 -18.79
CA PHE A 17 -0.79 1.10 -17.61
C PHE A 17 0.40 2.03 -17.40
N TYR A 18 1.21 2.24 -18.44
CA TYR A 18 2.38 3.10 -18.34
C TYR A 18 2.01 4.54 -17.98
N LEU A 19 0.93 5.06 -18.54
CA LEU A 19 0.41 6.38 -18.19
C LEU A 19 0.11 6.50 -16.70
N PHE A 20 -0.62 5.54 -16.12
CA PHE A 20 -0.98 5.58 -14.71
C PHE A 20 0.18 5.28 -13.77
N GLU A 21 1.12 4.41 -14.16
CA GLU A 21 2.35 4.16 -13.41
C GLU A 21 3.18 5.44 -13.26
N ILE A 22 3.45 6.13 -14.37
CA ILE A 22 4.22 7.37 -14.37
C ILE A 22 3.47 8.49 -13.64
N ALA A 23 2.16 8.62 -13.86
CA ALA A 23 1.35 9.59 -13.13
C ALA A 23 1.41 9.36 -11.61
N THR A 24 1.37 8.10 -11.17
CA THR A 24 1.49 7.73 -9.74
C THR A 24 2.83 8.15 -9.16
N VAL A 25 3.93 7.93 -9.90
CA VAL A 25 5.28 8.36 -9.46
C VAL A 25 5.33 9.88 -9.29
N TYR A 26 4.84 10.64 -10.26
CA TYR A 26 4.83 12.09 -10.18
C TYR A 26 3.97 12.59 -9.02
N VAL A 27 2.76 12.05 -8.85
CA VAL A 27 1.88 12.42 -7.75
C VAL A 27 2.50 12.08 -6.40
N GLY A 28 3.17 10.93 -6.26
CA GLY A 28 3.92 10.59 -5.05
C GLY A 28 4.97 11.65 -4.70
N GLY A 29 5.79 12.03 -5.69
CA GLY A 29 6.77 13.11 -5.53
C GLY A 29 6.14 14.45 -5.14
N LEU A 30 5.02 14.83 -5.77
CA LEU A 30 4.29 16.06 -5.46
C LEU A 30 3.68 16.07 -4.05
N LEU A 31 3.26 14.90 -3.56
CA LEU A 31 2.70 14.73 -2.22
C LEU A 31 3.79 14.54 -1.15
N GLY A 32 5.08 14.51 -1.52
CA GLY A 32 6.17 14.26 -0.59
C GLY A 32 6.15 12.83 -0.02
N VAL A 33 5.52 11.89 -0.71
CA VAL A 33 5.43 10.47 -0.34
C VAL A 33 6.34 9.67 -1.27
N ASN A 34 6.99 8.63 -0.74
CA ASN A 34 7.74 7.70 -1.58
C ASN A 34 6.78 6.76 -2.33
N PRO A 35 6.66 6.83 -3.67
CA PRO A 35 5.72 5.99 -4.42
C PRO A 35 6.20 4.53 -4.56
N TYR A 36 7.40 4.20 -4.09
CA TYR A 36 8.04 2.89 -4.28
C TYR A 36 8.10 2.03 -3.00
N ASP A 37 7.59 2.51 -1.87
CA ASP A 37 7.56 1.75 -0.61
C ASP A 37 6.14 1.37 -0.17
N GLN A 38 6.07 0.48 0.85
CA GLN A 38 4.80 -0.03 1.37
C GLN A 38 4.89 -0.45 2.86
N PRO A 39 5.26 0.46 3.78
CA PRO A 39 5.46 0.13 5.20
C PRO A 39 4.19 -0.40 5.89
N GLY A 40 3.01 0.09 5.50
CA GLY A 40 1.73 -0.32 6.08
C GLY A 40 1.39 -1.79 5.83
N VAL A 41 1.80 -2.34 4.69
CA VAL A 41 1.53 -3.74 4.31
C VAL A 41 2.27 -4.70 5.25
N GLU A 42 3.55 -4.44 5.50
CA GLU A 42 4.36 -5.27 6.39
C GLU A 42 3.89 -5.17 7.84
N LEU A 43 3.43 -4.00 8.27
CA LEU A 43 2.84 -3.84 9.60
C LEU A 43 1.56 -4.68 9.74
N GLY A 44 0.69 -4.67 8.72
CA GLY A 44 -0.53 -5.47 8.68
C GLY A 44 -0.25 -6.98 8.73
N LYS A 45 0.74 -7.46 7.98
CA LYS A 45 1.17 -8.87 8.01
C LYS A 45 1.64 -9.27 9.41
N LYS A 46 2.51 -8.48 10.04
CA LYS A 46 3.03 -8.77 11.37
C LYS A 46 1.93 -8.77 12.44
N TYR A 47 0.95 -7.87 12.33
CA TYR A 47 -0.23 -7.88 13.22
C TYR A 47 -0.98 -9.21 13.13
N ILE A 48 -1.30 -9.65 11.92
CA ILE A 48 -2.04 -10.90 11.69
C ILE A 48 -1.23 -12.12 12.14
N TYR A 49 0.06 -12.18 11.84
CA TYR A 49 0.92 -13.30 12.28
C TYR A 49 1.02 -13.41 13.79
N GLY A 50 1.13 -12.29 14.50
CA GLY A 50 1.11 -12.29 15.96
C GLY A 50 -0.26 -12.68 16.53
N LYS A 51 -1.36 -12.25 15.91
CA LYS A 51 -2.73 -12.63 16.32
C LYS A 51 -3.02 -14.12 16.10
N LEU A 52 -2.44 -14.71 15.05
CA LEU A 52 -2.57 -16.13 14.73
C LEU A 52 -1.58 -17.03 15.48
N GLY A 53 -0.75 -16.48 16.38
CA GLY A 53 0.18 -17.28 17.19
C GLY A 53 1.32 -17.91 16.39
N ARG A 54 1.78 -17.25 15.31
CA ARG A 54 2.93 -17.72 14.54
C ARG A 54 4.21 -17.55 15.38
N SER A 55 4.95 -18.65 15.55
CA SER A 55 6.22 -18.66 16.30
C SER A 55 7.17 -17.56 15.80
N GLY A 56 7.72 -16.78 16.75
CA GLY A 56 8.60 -15.64 16.47
C GLY A 56 7.91 -14.31 16.15
N SER A 57 6.56 -14.25 16.11
CA SER A 57 5.79 -13.00 15.87
C SER A 57 4.89 -12.58 17.04
N GLU A 58 4.88 -13.35 18.14
CA GLU A 58 3.97 -13.19 19.28
C GLU A 58 4.20 -11.87 20.04
N GLU A 59 5.46 -11.54 20.36
CA GLU A 59 5.82 -10.33 21.08
C GLU A 59 5.52 -9.06 20.26
N PHE A 60 5.77 -9.11 18.95
CA PHE A 60 5.47 -8.02 18.04
C PHE A 60 3.94 -7.82 17.89
N GLY A 61 3.17 -8.90 17.78
CA GLY A 61 1.70 -8.86 17.73
C GLY A 61 1.10 -8.24 18.98
N ALA A 62 1.57 -8.62 20.17
CA ALA A 62 1.10 -8.07 21.44
C ALA A 62 1.42 -6.58 21.60
N THR A 63 2.63 -6.18 21.20
CA THR A 63 3.08 -4.77 21.23
C THR A 63 2.26 -3.91 20.28
N LEU A 64 2.00 -4.40 19.07
CA LEU A 64 1.22 -3.68 18.07
C LEU A 64 -0.26 -3.60 18.47
N ALA A 65 -0.84 -4.67 19.02
CA ALA A 65 -2.21 -4.65 19.55
C ALA A 65 -2.39 -3.63 20.69
N ARG A 66 -1.37 -3.40 21.52
CA ARG A 66 -1.37 -2.31 22.51
C ARG A 66 -1.33 -0.94 21.85
N LYS A 67 -0.47 -0.73 20.85
CA LYS A 67 -0.37 0.55 20.12
C LYS A 67 -1.67 0.90 19.38
N LEU A 68 -2.34 -0.07 18.78
CA LEU A 68 -3.60 0.15 18.06
C LEU A 68 -4.82 0.43 18.96
N LYS A 69 -4.74 0.13 20.27
CA LYS A 69 -5.78 0.53 21.24
C LYS A 69 -5.72 2.02 21.60
N ASP A 70 -4.61 2.68 21.32
CA ASP A 70 -4.47 4.11 21.52
C ASP A 70 -5.17 4.85 20.38
N LYS A 71 -6.18 5.67 20.70
CA LYS A 71 -7.03 6.38 19.74
C LYS A 71 -6.27 7.28 18.76
N ARG A 72 -5.00 7.60 19.05
CA ARG A 72 -4.11 8.35 18.17
C ARG A 72 -3.68 7.59 16.91
N TYR A 73 -3.87 6.27 16.88
CA TYR A 73 -3.45 5.39 15.77
C TYR A 73 -4.62 4.78 15.00
N VAL A 74 -5.85 5.15 15.35
CA VAL A 74 -7.06 4.75 14.63
C VAL A 74 -7.51 5.98 13.83
N VAL A 75 -7.21 5.97 12.52
CA VAL A 75 -7.62 7.00 11.57
C VAL A 75 -9.04 6.72 11.10
#